data_AF-A0A485MW39-F1
#
_entry.id   AF-A0A485MW39-F1
#
_cell.length_a   1.000
_cell.length_b   1.000
_cell.length_c   1.000
_cell.angle_alpha   90.00
_cell.angle_beta   90.00
_cell.angle_gamma   90.00
#
_symmetry.space_group_name_H-M   'P 1'
#
loop_
_entity.id
_entity.type
_entity.pdbx_description
1 polymer ?
#
loop_
_entity_poly.entity_id
_entity_poly.type
_entity_poly.pdbx_seq_one_letter_code
_entity_poly.pdbx_strand_id
1 'polypeptide(L)' 'PLTTKSATKKIEDNTLVFIVDVKTNKHQIKQAEKKLYDIGMAKVNTLIRPNGEKKAYI' A
#
# COMPACT_ATOMS: atom_id res chain seq x y z
N PRO A 1 -3.89 3.11 -6.45
CA PRO A 1 -4.12 1.63 -6.39
C PRO A 1 -3.39 0.95 -7.56
N LEU A 2 -2.69 -0.15 -7.32
CA LEU A 2 -1.92 -0.86 -8.34
C LEU A 2 -2.73 -2.03 -8.92
N THR A 3 -2.92 -2.07 -10.24
CA THR A 3 -3.78 -3.04 -10.93
C THR A 3 -3.02 -4.13 -11.69
N THR A 4 -1.79 -4.45 -11.29
CA THR A 4 -1.02 -5.55 -11.91
C THR A 4 -1.62 -6.92 -11.58
N LYS A 5 -1.46 -7.94 -12.43
CA LYS A 5 -1.95 -9.33 -12.18
C LYS A 5 -1.62 -9.84 -10.77
N SER A 6 -0.40 -9.59 -10.29
CA SER A 6 0.03 -9.99 -8.94
C SER A 6 -0.60 -9.17 -7.82
N ALA A 7 -1.00 -7.92 -8.09
CA ALA A 7 -1.71 -7.07 -7.16
C ALA A 7 -3.19 -7.45 -7.09
N THR A 8 -3.82 -7.78 -8.22
CA THR A 8 -5.20 -8.30 -8.24
C THR A 8 -5.34 -9.54 -7.36
N LYS A 9 -4.39 -10.47 -7.44
CA LYS A 9 -4.35 -11.64 -6.55
C LYS A 9 -4.25 -11.26 -5.06
N LYS A 10 -3.50 -10.21 -4.72
CA LYS A 10 -3.42 -9.73 -3.33
C LYS A 10 -4.72 -9.07 -2.85
N ILE A 11 -5.47 -8.44 -3.75
CA ILE A 11 -6.78 -7.87 -3.42
C ILE A 11 -7.76 -8.98 -3.03
N GLU A 12 -7.68 -10.16 -3.68
CA GLU A 12 -8.44 -11.35 -3.26
C GLU A 12 -8.05 -11.81 -1.85
N ASP A 13 -6.76 -11.71 -1.48
CA ASP A 13 -6.24 -12.00 -0.14
C ASP A 13 -6.47 -10.85 0.89
N ASN A 14 -7.45 -9.96 0.65
CA ASN A 14 -7.75 -8.77 1.47
C ASN A 14 -6.57 -7.80 1.67
N THR A 15 -5.57 -7.84 0.78
CA THR A 15 -4.39 -6.97 0.83
C THR A 15 -4.39 -5.99 -0.35
N LEU A 16 -4.50 -4.70 -0.06
CA LEU A 16 -4.45 -3.66 -1.08
C LEU A 16 -2.99 -3.26 -1.37
N VAL A 17 -2.70 -3.01 -2.65
CA VAL A 17 -1.36 -2.64 -3.09
C VAL A 17 -1.37 -1.21 -3.64
N PHE A 18 -0.53 -0.37 -3.06
CA PHE A 18 -0.38 1.04 -3.45
C PHE A 18 1.07 1.35 -3.85
N ILE A 19 1.22 2.33 -4.72
CA ILE A 19 2.49 3.01 -4.94
C ILE A 19 2.44 4.31 -4.15
N VAL A 20 3.45 4.55 -3.34
CA VAL A 20 3.58 5.70 -2.44
C VAL A 20 4.97 6.33 -2.61
N ASP A 21 5.13 7.56 -2.13
CA ASP A 21 6.43 8.24 -2.13
C ASP A 21 7.45 7.50 -1.23
N VAL A 22 8.70 7.45 -1.70
CA VAL A 22 9.86 6.88 -1.00
C VAL A 22 10.15 7.60 0.31
N LYS A 23 9.75 8.86 0.48
CA LYS A 23 9.92 9.59 1.73
C LYS A 23 8.86 9.28 2.80
N THR A 24 7.73 8.66 2.43
CA THR A 24 6.59 8.45 3.34
C THR A 24 6.82 7.33 4.36
N ASN A 25 6.50 7.56 5.64
CA ASN A 25 6.60 6.51 6.66
C ASN A 25 5.29 5.70 6.81
N LYS A 26 5.34 4.49 7.38
CA LYS A 26 4.19 3.60 7.56
C LYS A 26 3.02 4.24 8.33
N HIS A 27 3.31 5.07 9.31
CA HIS A 27 2.29 5.80 10.08
C HIS A 27 1.51 6.79 9.22
N GLN A 28 2.19 7.51 8.34
CA GLN A 28 1.57 8.46 7.41
C GLN A 28 0.69 7.73 6.40
N ILE A 29 1.16 6.60 5.86
CA ILE A 29 0.37 5.74 4.95
C ILE A 29 -0.92 5.29 5.66
N LYS A 30 -0.80 4.75 6.88
CA LYS A 30 -1.96 4.28 7.66
C LYS A 30 -2.98 5.39 7.92
N GLN A 31 -2.52 6.60 8.21
CA GLN A 31 -3.41 7.73 8.47
C GLN A 31 -4.07 8.26 7.20
N ALA A 32 -3.33 8.38 6.10
CA ALA A 32 -3.85 8.89 4.83
C ALA A 32 -4.91 7.95 4.24
N GLU A 33 -4.62 6.66 4.23
CA GLU A 33 -5.51 5.65 3.64
C GLU A 33 -6.76 5.40 4.51
N LYS A 34 -6.63 5.47 5.84
CA LYS A 34 -7.80 5.49 6.74
C LYS A 34 -8.70 6.70 6.47
N LYS A 35 -8.14 7.88 6.14
CA LYS A 35 -8.95 9.06 5.81
C LYS A 35 -9.59 8.99 4.42
N LEU A 36 -8.87 8.44 3.44
CA LEU A 36 -9.32 8.39 2.04
C LEU A 36 -10.39 7.34 1.80
N TYR A 37 -10.25 6.17 2.42
CA TYR A 37 -11.08 5.01 2.12
C TYR A 37 -11.82 4.44 3.35
N ASP A 38 -11.65 5.05 4.53
CA ASP A 38 -12.20 4.58 5.82
C ASP A 38 -11.89 3.10 6.12
N ILE A 39 -10.72 2.64 5.70
CA ILE A 39 -10.30 1.24 5.85
C ILE A 39 -9.65 1.03 7.22
N GLY A 40 -10.11 0.02 7.94
CA GLY A 40 -9.45 -0.50 9.14
C GLY A 40 -8.22 -1.34 8.78
N MET A 41 -7.02 -0.83 9.08
CA MET A 41 -5.75 -1.49 8.72
C MET A 41 -5.11 -2.21 9.91
N ALA A 42 -4.89 -3.52 9.76
CA ALA A 42 -4.15 -4.33 10.73
C ALA A 42 -2.64 -4.07 10.65
N LYS A 43 -2.05 -4.19 9.46
CA LYS A 43 -0.59 -4.10 9.27
C LYS A 43 -0.26 -3.46 7.92
N VAL A 44 0.70 -2.54 7.93
CA VAL A 44 1.24 -1.94 6.69
C VAL A 44 2.66 -2.46 6.46
N ASN A 45 2.88 -3.06 5.30
CA ASN A 45 4.20 -3.50 4.83
C ASN A 45 4.65 -2.63 3.65
N THR A 46 5.91 -2.26 3.60
CA THR A 46 6.45 -1.39 2.54
C THR A 46 7.72 -1.99 1.97
N LEU A 47 7.91 -1.84 0.66
CA LEU A 47 9.09 -2.28 -0.09
C LEU A 47 9.50 -1.14 -1.04
N ILE A 48 10.78 -0.76 -1.06
CA ILE A 48 11.32 0.10 -2.11
C ILE A 48 11.70 -0.78 -3.29
N ARG A 49 11.14 -0.49 -4.46
CA ARG A 49 11.46 -1.17 -5.71
C ARG A 49 12.73 -0.55 -6.31
N PRO A 50 13.48 -1.30 -7.15
CA PRO A 50 14.69 -0.79 -7.80
C PRO A 50 14.40 0.36 -8.79
N ASN A 51 13.15 0.55 -9.23
CA ASN A 51 12.73 1.69 -10.05
C ASN A 51 12.56 3.00 -9.24
N GLY A 52 12.88 3.01 -7.94
CA GLY A 52 12.77 4.21 -7.10
C GLY A 52 11.36 4.49 -6.59
N GLU A 53 10.42 3.55 -6.69
CA GLU A 53 9.08 3.69 -6.12
C GLU A 53 8.93 2.86 -4.85
N LYS A 54 8.17 3.36 -3.86
CA LYS A 54 7.80 2.56 -2.70
C LYS A 54 6.45 1.87 -2.95
N LYS A 55 6.44 0.55 -2.85
CA LYS A 55 5.22 -0.27 -2.83
C LYS A 55 4.75 -0.46 -1.40
N ALA A 56 3.50 -0.11 -1.11
CA ALA A 56 2.83 -0.41 0.15
C ALA A 56 1.84 -1.57 -0.04
N TYR A 57 1.86 -2.51 0.89
CA TYR A 57 0.88 -3.57 1.07
C TYR A 57 0.14 -3.28 2.36
N ILE A 58 -1.18 -3.21 2.24
CA ILE A 58 -2.09 -2.75 3.28
C ILE A 58 -3.11 -3.83 3.53
#